data_AF-A0A820BC44-F1
#
_entry.id   AF-A0A820BC44-F1
#
_cell.length_a   1.000
_cell.length_b   1.000
_cell.length_c   1.000
_cell.angle_alpha   90.00
_cell.angle_beta   90.00
_cell.angle_gamma   90.00
#
_symmetry.space_group_name_H-M   'P 1'
#
loop_
_entity.id
_entity.type
_entity.pdbx_description
1 polymer ?
#
loop_
_entity_poly.entity_id
_entity_poly.type
_entity_poly.pdbx_seq_one_letter_code
_entity_poly.pdbx_strand_id
1 'polypeptide(L)'
;MISKLLLLLFYLIIYCFAQYEVDPNGYVMFCPCMGRFGNQAEQFLGAISFARALNRTLILPHWVEYPSRSLTSKQIPFDRYFQVEPLRDYLKVILMNDFMIHLADKVWPKGKRYVFCYDAQVNEKNDKKGCRAKDGNPFGPFWSHFNIDFDDDVFFQPLFYDIITANNWNTKYPSIEYPVFAFSGPPGTDQHNIHIGKYFVYSNYIQKQAENFLNKHQISPDTLLAIHLRNGIDFERACTYANEKSNFFASAQCLGYNLEKGIKLTNDICYPSEDNILNQTENMIQKTKSTVLYIAADGNHMLDKCQERFMKKYNIKIIKYERSSSQSEGEAAHIDLYILSIAKNAIVNCPSTFSAFAKRQRDRLEKSTDFWGIENDKLMNEQKSDL
;
A
#
# COMPACT_ATOMS: atom_id res chain seq x y z
N MET A 1 46.84 19.30 -11.00
CA MET A 1 45.39 19.57 -11.09
C MET A 1 44.69 18.68 -12.14
N ILE A 2 45.21 18.59 -13.37
CA ILE A 2 44.65 17.79 -14.47
C ILE A 2 44.47 16.29 -14.12
N SER A 3 45.45 15.68 -13.43
CA SER A 3 45.37 14.27 -13.00
C SER A 3 44.25 14.00 -11.97
N LYS A 4 43.96 14.95 -11.06
CA LYS A 4 42.84 14.81 -10.11
C LYS A 4 41.48 14.99 -10.78
N LEU A 5 41.40 15.86 -11.81
CA LEU A 5 40.19 16.05 -12.61
C LEU A 5 39.88 14.82 -13.47
N LEU A 6 40.91 14.20 -14.07
CA LEU A 6 40.79 12.94 -14.82
C LEU A 6 40.38 11.76 -13.93
N LEU A 7 40.91 11.67 -12.71
CA LEU A 7 40.49 10.66 -11.72
C LEU A 7 39.04 10.87 -11.28
N LEU A 8 38.59 12.11 -11.08
CA LEU A 8 37.21 12.43 -10.73
C LEU A 8 36.24 12.11 -11.89
N LEU A 9 36.63 12.44 -13.13
CA LEU A 9 35.89 12.08 -14.33
C LEU A 9 35.83 10.56 -14.53
N PHE A 10 36.92 9.84 -14.28
CA PHE A 10 36.95 8.38 -14.36
C PHE A 10 36.07 7.74 -13.28
N TYR A 11 36.09 8.27 -12.04
CA TYR A 11 35.18 7.84 -10.98
C TYR A 11 33.71 8.14 -11.30
N LEU A 12 33.39 9.31 -11.86
CA LEU A 12 32.04 9.68 -12.29
C LEU A 12 31.55 8.80 -13.46
N ILE A 13 32.44 8.46 -14.39
CA ILE A 13 32.13 7.55 -15.51
C ILE A 13 31.88 6.13 -14.99
N ILE A 14 32.71 5.62 -14.07
CA ILE A 14 32.48 4.31 -13.43
C ILE A 14 31.17 4.31 -12.62
N TYR A 15 30.88 5.38 -11.88
CA TYR A 15 29.61 5.51 -11.15
C TYR A 15 28.40 5.51 -12.09
N CYS A 16 28.55 6.06 -13.30
CA CYS A 16 27.51 6.09 -14.32
C CYS A 16 27.31 4.72 -15.01
N PHE A 17 28.36 3.90 -15.13
CA PHE A 17 28.28 2.55 -15.71
C PHE A 17 27.86 1.46 -14.72
N ALA A 18 28.10 1.64 -13.41
CA ALA A 18 27.76 0.67 -12.37
C ALA A 18 26.29 0.70 -11.91
N GLN A 19 25.46 1.61 -12.42
CA GLN A 19 24.11 1.83 -11.88
C GLN A 19 23.13 0.67 -12.19
N TYR A 20 23.37 -0.10 -13.26
CA TYR A 20 22.47 -1.17 -13.72
C TYR A 20 23.22 -2.44 -14.12
N GLU A 21 23.85 -3.09 -13.15
CA GLU A 21 24.37 -4.45 -13.33
C GLU A 21 23.24 -5.49 -13.34
N VAL A 22 23.40 -6.54 -14.16
CA VAL A 22 22.44 -7.65 -14.22
C VAL A 22 22.60 -8.50 -12.97
N ASP A 23 21.51 -8.71 -12.22
CA ASP A 23 21.49 -9.61 -11.08
C ASP A 23 21.50 -11.07 -11.56
N PRO A 24 22.56 -11.87 -11.28
CA PRO A 24 22.63 -13.25 -11.71
C PRO A 24 21.55 -14.14 -11.07
N ASN A 25 20.94 -13.71 -9.96
CA ASN A 25 19.83 -14.42 -9.34
C ASN A 25 18.49 -14.16 -10.06
N GLY A 26 18.42 -13.15 -10.92
CA GLY A 26 17.22 -12.76 -11.64
C GLY A 26 16.28 -11.84 -10.84
N TYR A 27 15.09 -11.65 -11.39
CA TYR A 27 14.14 -10.62 -10.98
C TYR A 27 12.75 -11.17 -10.72
N VAL A 28 11.99 -10.46 -9.90
CA VAL A 28 10.55 -10.67 -9.69
C VAL A 28 9.82 -9.39 -10.07
N MET A 29 8.79 -9.49 -10.90
CA MET A 29 7.87 -8.40 -11.19
C MET A 29 6.43 -8.89 -11.12
N PHE A 30 5.51 -7.99 -10.85
CA PHE A 30 4.10 -8.33 -10.77
C PHE A 30 3.23 -7.12 -11.09
N CYS A 31 1.96 -7.37 -11.44
CA CYS A 31 0.96 -6.32 -11.43
C CYS A 31 0.28 -6.22 -10.06
N PRO A 32 0.23 -5.04 -9.40
CA PRO A 32 -0.63 -4.79 -8.25
C PRO A 32 -2.08 -4.57 -8.72
N CYS A 33 -2.63 -5.58 -9.41
CA CYS A 33 -3.88 -5.50 -10.16
C CYS A 33 -5.16 -5.76 -9.33
N MET A 34 -5.04 -5.98 -8.02
CA MET A 34 -6.19 -6.28 -7.14
C MET A 34 -6.48 -5.13 -6.17
N GLY A 35 -7.66 -4.54 -6.29
CA GLY A 35 -8.14 -3.48 -5.40
C GLY A 35 -7.46 -2.12 -5.58
N ARG A 36 -7.72 -1.21 -4.62
CA ARG A 36 -7.14 0.14 -4.57
C ARG A 36 -5.87 0.14 -3.72
N PHE A 37 -5.25 1.31 -3.53
CA PHE A 37 -3.95 1.47 -2.85
C PHE A 37 -3.78 0.61 -1.59
N GLY A 38 -4.74 0.62 -0.66
CA GLY A 38 -4.66 -0.18 0.57
C GLY A 38 -4.47 -1.68 0.29
N ASN A 39 -5.23 -2.26 -0.64
CA ASN A 39 -5.06 -3.67 -1.02
C ASN A 39 -3.72 -3.92 -1.70
N GLN A 40 -3.33 -3.03 -2.61
CA GLN A 40 -2.04 -3.13 -3.31
C GLN A 40 -0.88 -3.10 -2.30
N ALA A 41 -0.94 -2.23 -1.30
CA ALA A 41 0.08 -2.11 -0.27
C ALA A 41 0.15 -3.35 0.63
N GLU A 42 -0.99 -3.94 1.04
CA GLU A 42 -0.99 -5.20 1.79
C GLU A 42 -0.34 -6.35 1.01
N GLN A 43 -0.75 -6.52 -0.25
CA GLN A 43 -0.23 -7.61 -1.08
C GLN A 43 1.24 -7.41 -1.44
N PHE A 44 1.68 -6.16 -1.53
CA PHE A 44 3.08 -5.86 -1.80
C PHE A 44 4.01 -6.34 -0.68
N LEU A 45 3.54 -6.38 0.58
CA LEU A 45 4.31 -6.98 1.68
C LEU A 45 4.62 -8.46 1.44
N GLY A 46 3.66 -9.19 0.85
CA GLY A 46 3.84 -10.56 0.38
C GLY A 46 4.90 -10.67 -0.71
N ALA A 47 4.79 -9.84 -1.74
CA ALA A 47 5.73 -9.85 -2.86
C ALA A 47 7.17 -9.49 -2.45
N ILE A 48 7.35 -8.56 -1.50
CA ILE A 48 8.65 -8.23 -0.91
C ILE A 48 9.26 -9.46 -0.25
N SER A 49 8.48 -10.15 0.58
CA SER A 49 8.95 -11.33 1.32
C SER A 49 9.30 -12.49 0.39
N PHE A 50 8.45 -12.70 -0.62
CA PHE A 50 8.67 -13.72 -1.64
C PHE A 50 9.95 -13.45 -2.45
N ALA A 51 10.13 -12.24 -2.97
CA ALA A 51 11.34 -11.89 -3.74
C ALA A 51 12.62 -12.01 -2.90
N ARG A 52 12.56 -11.58 -1.62
CA ARG A 52 13.65 -11.75 -0.67
C ARG A 52 13.96 -13.22 -0.41
N ALA A 53 12.95 -14.07 -0.22
CA ALA A 53 13.12 -15.51 -0.01
C ALA A 53 13.76 -16.20 -1.22
N LEU A 54 13.45 -15.75 -2.43
CA LEU A 54 14.06 -16.24 -3.67
C LEU A 54 15.47 -15.69 -3.93
N ASN A 55 15.93 -14.71 -3.14
CA ASN A 55 17.15 -13.93 -3.40
C ASN A 55 17.17 -13.24 -4.78
N ARG A 56 16.00 -12.87 -5.29
CA ARG A 56 15.82 -12.17 -6.56
C ARG A 56 15.61 -10.68 -6.36
N THR A 57 16.07 -9.86 -7.30
CA THR A 57 15.79 -8.42 -7.27
C THR A 57 14.32 -8.16 -7.54
N LEU A 58 13.65 -7.44 -6.64
CA LEU A 58 12.25 -7.06 -6.83
C LEU A 58 12.16 -5.80 -7.70
N ILE A 59 11.45 -5.92 -8.82
CA ILE A 59 11.10 -4.79 -9.67
C ILE A 59 9.89 -4.09 -9.04
N LEU A 60 10.11 -2.89 -8.51
CA LEU A 60 9.09 -2.09 -7.83
C LEU A 60 8.02 -1.67 -8.85
N PRO A 61 6.78 -2.18 -8.73
CA PRO A 61 5.75 -1.90 -9.72
C PRO A 61 5.28 -0.46 -9.62
N HIS A 62 4.62 0.01 -10.67
CA HIS A 62 3.78 1.19 -10.54
C HIS A 62 2.52 0.86 -9.73
N TRP A 63 2.08 1.78 -8.88
CA TRP A 63 0.76 1.75 -8.26
C TRP A 63 -0.34 1.91 -9.32
N VAL A 64 -1.47 1.26 -9.11
CA VAL A 64 -2.61 1.34 -10.01
C VAL A 64 -3.68 2.25 -9.40
N GLU A 65 -3.95 3.38 -10.05
CA GLU A 65 -5.04 4.28 -9.70
C GLU A 65 -6.23 4.13 -10.65
N TYR A 66 -7.44 4.34 -10.12
CA TYR A 66 -8.70 4.30 -10.87
C TYR A 66 -9.38 5.66 -10.79
N PRO A 67 -8.99 6.64 -11.64
CA PRO A 67 -9.61 7.96 -11.62
C PRO A 67 -11.09 7.87 -11.98
N SER A 68 -11.97 8.52 -11.21
CA SER A 68 -13.43 8.48 -11.36
C SER A 68 -13.97 8.84 -12.75
N ARG A 69 -13.18 9.49 -13.61
CA ARG A 69 -13.55 9.91 -14.98
C ARG A 69 -12.68 9.26 -16.07
N SER A 70 -12.02 8.15 -15.77
CA SER A 70 -11.18 7.42 -16.70
C SER A 70 -11.70 6.01 -16.94
N LEU A 71 -11.74 5.59 -18.21
CA LEU A 71 -12.08 4.20 -18.59
C LEU A 71 -10.91 3.24 -18.32
N THR A 72 -9.70 3.77 -18.18
CA THR A 72 -8.48 3.00 -17.92
C THR A 72 -7.87 3.38 -16.57
N SER A 73 -7.18 2.43 -15.95
CA SER A 73 -6.31 2.72 -14.81
C SER A 73 -5.12 3.59 -15.22
N LYS A 74 -4.51 4.24 -14.22
CA LYS A 74 -3.24 4.96 -14.34
C LYS A 74 -2.16 4.22 -13.57
N GLN A 75 -0.98 4.12 -14.15
CA GLN A 75 0.22 3.52 -13.56
C GLN A 75 1.07 4.65 -12.99
N ILE A 76 1.23 4.67 -11.67
CA ILE A 76 1.96 5.71 -10.95
C ILE A 76 3.27 5.12 -10.42
N PRO A 77 4.44 5.70 -10.74
CA PRO A 77 5.72 5.21 -10.25
C PRO A 77 5.75 5.01 -8.73
N PHE A 78 6.39 3.94 -8.26
CA PHE A 78 6.52 3.64 -6.83
C PHE A 78 7.09 4.84 -6.06
N ASP A 79 8.15 5.44 -6.63
CA ASP A 79 8.92 6.55 -6.10
C ASP A 79 8.17 7.89 -6.09
N ARG A 80 6.98 7.95 -6.73
CA ARG A 80 6.06 9.08 -6.56
C ARG A 80 5.60 9.20 -5.12
N TYR A 81 5.32 8.09 -4.46
CA TYR A 81 4.70 8.05 -3.14
C TYR A 81 5.63 7.61 -2.03
N PHE A 82 6.66 6.82 -2.33
CA PHE A 82 7.57 6.28 -1.33
C PHE A 82 9.03 6.45 -1.72
N GLN A 83 9.93 6.53 -0.75
CA GLN A 83 11.36 6.50 -1.01
C GLN A 83 11.80 5.06 -1.34
N VAL A 84 12.80 4.92 -2.21
CA VAL A 84 13.34 3.60 -2.62
C VAL A 84 14.40 3.09 -1.64
N GLU A 85 15.27 3.97 -1.12
CA GLU A 85 16.42 3.58 -0.30
C GLU A 85 16.05 2.75 0.94
N PRO A 86 15.01 3.09 1.73
CA PRO A 86 14.68 2.30 2.91
C PRO A 86 14.33 0.85 2.57
N LEU A 87 13.76 0.59 1.38
CA LEU A 87 13.47 -0.77 0.93
C LEU A 87 14.73 -1.48 0.42
N ARG A 88 15.70 -0.75 -0.18
CA ARG A 88 17.01 -1.30 -0.58
C ARG A 88 17.80 -1.86 0.61
N ASP A 89 17.63 -1.30 1.80
CA ASP A 89 18.22 -1.82 3.03
C ASP A 89 17.65 -3.20 3.42
N TYR A 90 16.48 -3.58 2.89
CA TYR A 90 15.81 -4.84 3.21
C TYR A 90 15.97 -5.93 2.14
N LEU A 91 15.96 -5.56 0.85
CA LEU A 91 16.18 -6.46 -0.28
C LEU A 91 16.70 -5.70 -1.51
N LYS A 92 17.26 -6.43 -2.48
CA LYS A 92 17.62 -5.85 -3.78
C LYS A 92 16.36 -5.39 -4.52
N VAL A 93 16.32 -4.12 -4.93
CA VAL A 93 15.18 -3.55 -5.67
C VAL A 93 15.63 -2.65 -6.82
N ILE A 94 14.78 -2.58 -7.85
CA ILE A 94 14.94 -1.67 -8.99
C ILE A 94 13.56 -1.09 -9.37
N LEU A 95 13.49 0.17 -9.81
CA LEU A 95 12.23 0.72 -10.29
C LEU A 95 11.81 0.05 -11.61
N MET A 96 10.51 -0.13 -11.84
CA MET A 96 10.00 -0.68 -13.10
C MET A 96 10.51 0.08 -14.33
N ASN A 97 10.52 1.42 -14.28
CA ASN A 97 11.03 2.24 -15.39
C ASN A 97 12.51 1.95 -15.67
N ASP A 98 13.33 1.92 -14.61
CA ASP A 98 14.76 1.67 -14.74
C ASP A 98 15.04 0.27 -15.29
N PHE A 99 14.33 -0.74 -14.81
CA PHE A 99 14.44 -2.10 -15.35
C PHE A 99 14.07 -2.15 -16.83
N MET A 100 12.93 -1.57 -17.20
CA MET A 100 12.44 -1.60 -18.58
C MET A 100 13.33 -0.82 -19.55
N ILE A 101 13.93 0.29 -19.12
CA ILE A 101 14.81 1.12 -19.96
C ILE A 101 16.22 0.52 -20.07
N HIS A 102 16.78 0.03 -18.96
CA HIS A 102 18.21 -0.29 -18.89
C HIS A 102 18.53 -1.79 -18.98
N LEU A 103 17.60 -2.67 -18.59
CA LEU A 103 17.89 -4.10 -18.42
C LEU A 103 16.98 -5.03 -19.24
N ALA A 104 15.73 -4.64 -19.52
CA ALA A 104 14.76 -5.54 -20.13
C ALA A 104 15.22 -6.08 -21.49
N ASP A 105 15.76 -5.28 -22.40
CA ASP A 105 16.19 -5.78 -23.71
C ASP A 105 17.39 -6.74 -23.62
N LYS A 106 18.19 -6.66 -22.55
CA LYS A 106 19.34 -7.55 -22.31
C LYS A 106 18.94 -8.85 -21.61
N VAL A 107 18.08 -8.74 -20.60
CA VAL A 107 17.75 -9.84 -19.66
C VAL A 107 16.42 -10.51 -19.99
N TRP A 108 15.47 -9.76 -20.53
CA TRP A 108 14.09 -10.18 -20.80
C TRP A 108 13.56 -9.63 -22.14
N PRO A 109 14.25 -9.94 -23.25
CA PRO A 109 13.90 -9.43 -24.58
C PRO A 109 12.55 -9.97 -25.05
N LYS A 110 11.95 -9.28 -26.02
CA LYS A 110 10.77 -9.81 -26.76
C LYS A 110 11.11 -11.19 -27.36
N GLY A 111 10.14 -12.10 -27.35
CA GLY A 111 10.33 -13.51 -27.69
C GLY A 111 10.72 -14.40 -26.49
N LYS A 112 10.97 -13.81 -25.31
CA LYS A 112 11.32 -14.53 -24.07
C LYS A 112 10.54 -14.00 -22.85
N ARG A 113 9.43 -13.29 -23.08
CA ARG A 113 8.63 -12.68 -22.01
C ARG A 113 7.57 -13.64 -21.50
N TYR A 114 7.96 -14.48 -20.55
CA TYR A 114 7.05 -15.41 -19.88
C TYR A 114 6.21 -14.73 -18.78
N VAL A 115 4.94 -15.11 -18.66
CA VAL A 115 4.11 -14.77 -17.49
C VAL A 115 3.76 -16.00 -16.66
N PHE A 116 3.83 -15.86 -15.35
CA PHE A 116 3.60 -16.91 -14.39
C PHE A 116 2.19 -16.80 -13.80
N CYS A 117 1.47 -17.92 -13.78
CA CYS A 117 0.21 -18.09 -13.07
C CYS A 117 0.09 -19.52 -12.53
N TYR A 118 -0.82 -19.72 -11.57
CA TYR A 118 -0.92 -21.00 -10.88
C TYR A 118 -1.26 -22.16 -11.84
N ASP A 119 -2.28 -21.94 -12.67
CA ASP A 119 -2.73 -22.88 -13.71
C ASP A 119 -3.41 -22.11 -14.86
N ALA A 120 -3.64 -22.80 -15.98
CA ALA A 120 -4.23 -22.24 -17.19
C ALA A 120 -5.71 -21.88 -17.00
N GLN A 121 -6.08 -20.63 -17.31
CA GLN A 121 -7.45 -20.15 -17.26
C GLN A 121 -8.06 -20.10 -18.67
N VAL A 122 -9.31 -20.53 -18.81
CA VAL A 122 -10.05 -20.44 -20.07
C VAL A 122 -10.44 -18.98 -20.32
N ASN A 123 -10.20 -18.51 -21.54
CA ASN A 123 -10.69 -17.24 -22.04
C ASN A 123 -12.06 -17.43 -22.68
N GLU A 124 -13.11 -16.94 -22.02
CA GLU A 124 -14.51 -17.06 -22.46
C GLU A 124 -14.79 -16.48 -23.86
N LYS A 125 -13.91 -15.62 -24.39
CA LYS A 125 -14.11 -14.97 -25.70
C LYS A 125 -13.59 -15.78 -26.87
N ASN A 126 -12.61 -16.66 -26.66
CA ASN A 126 -11.92 -17.36 -27.76
C ASN A 126 -11.47 -18.78 -27.41
N ASP A 127 -11.91 -19.33 -26.27
CA ASP A 127 -11.60 -20.65 -25.72
C ASP A 127 -10.09 -20.96 -25.57
N LYS A 128 -9.22 -19.94 -25.66
CA LYS A 128 -7.79 -20.12 -25.41
C LYS A 128 -7.53 -20.26 -23.92
N LYS A 129 -6.65 -21.19 -23.57
CA LYS A 129 -6.17 -21.39 -22.20
C LYS A 129 -4.86 -20.63 -22.00
N GLY A 130 -4.71 -19.95 -20.88
CA GLY A 130 -3.47 -19.25 -20.55
C GLY A 130 -3.54 -18.45 -19.24
N CYS A 131 -2.52 -17.64 -18.95
CA CYS A 131 -2.48 -16.84 -17.73
C CYS A 131 -3.36 -15.58 -17.77
N ARG A 132 -3.88 -15.21 -18.95
CA ARG A 132 -4.81 -14.07 -19.16
C ARG A 132 -4.29 -12.75 -18.55
N ALA A 133 -2.97 -12.57 -18.54
CA ALA A 133 -2.30 -11.53 -17.77
C ALA A 133 -2.58 -10.09 -18.22
N LYS A 134 -3.19 -9.91 -19.40
CA LYS A 134 -3.58 -8.61 -19.97
C LYS A 134 -5.11 -8.48 -20.15
N ASP A 135 -5.90 -9.40 -19.63
CA ASP A 135 -7.35 -9.38 -19.80
C ASP A 135 -8.01 -8.37 -18.86
N GLY A 136 -8.65 -7.36 -19.44
CA GLY A 136 -9.43 -6.36 -18.71
C GLY A 136 -8.60 -5.25 -18.06
N ASN A 137 -9.23 -4.48 -17.19
CA ASN A 137 -8.65 -3.37 -16.44
C ASN A 137 -8.54 -3.79 -14.96
N PRO A 138 -7.37 -3.68 -14.31
CA PRO A 138 -6.15 -2.96 -14.72
C PRO A 138 -5.08 -3.78 -15.46
N PHE A 139 -5.26 -5.08 -15.63
CA PHE A 139 -4.27 -5.99 -16.21
C PHE A 139 -3.69 -5.51 -17.56
N GLY A 140 -4.54 -5.31 -18.56
CA GLY A 140 -4.11 -4.89 -19.90
C GLY A 140 -3.40 -3.53 -19.92
N PRO A 141 -4.00 -2.47 -19.35
CA PRO A 141 -3.37 -1.16 -19.24
C PRO A 141 -2.03 -1.18 -18.49
N PHE A 142 -1.90 -1.95 -17.41
CA PHE A 142 -0.68 -2.01 -16.62
C PHE A 142 0.52 -2.48 -17.44
N TRP A 143 0.41 -3.63 -18.10
CA TRP A 143 1.52 -4.16 -18.91
C TRP A 143 1.76 -3.36 -20.18
N SER A 144 0.68 -2.85 -20.80
CA SER A 144 0.80 -1.99 -21.99
C SER A 144 1.49 -0.67 -21.71
N HIS A 145 1.40 -0.11 -20.49
CA HIS A 145 2.14 1.09 -20.09
C HIS A 145 3.66 0.95 -20.30
N PHE A 146 4.19 -0.27 -20.15
CA PHE A 146 5.61 -0.58 -20.29
C PHE A 146 5.95 -1.25 -21.63
N ASN A 147 5.03 -1.28 -22.59
CA ASN A 147 5.16 -2.03 -23.84
C ASN A 147 5.53 -3.52 -23.60
N ILE A 148 4.89 -4.13 -22.61
CA ILE A 148 5.02 -5.55 -22.29
C ILE A 148 3.87 -6.31 -22.94
N ASP A 149 4.24 -7.22 -23.83
CA ASP A 149 3.43 -8.34 -24.29
C ASP A 149 4.16 -9.62 -23.87
N PHE A 150 3.39 -10.64 -23.50
CA PHE A 150 3.92 -11.92 -23.07
C PHE A 150 3.94 -12.88 -24.25
N ASP A 151 5.05 -13.59 -24.41
CA ASP A 151 5.30 -14.52 -25.50
C ASP A 151 4.76 -15.92 -25.18
N ASP A 152 4.74 -16.31 -23.89
CA ASP A 152 4.25 -17.62 -23.44
C ASP A 152 3.87 -17.60 -21.93
N ASP A 153 3.17 -18.64 -21.49
CA ASP A 153 2.68 -18.83 -20.12
C ASP A 153 3.51 -19.89 -19.37
N VAL A 154 3.74 -19.68 -18.07
CA VAL A 154 4.36 -20.65 -17.17
C VAL A 154 3.40 -20.99 -16.03
N PHE A 155 2.97 -22.25 -15.99
CA PHE A 155 2.08 -22.78 -14.95
C PHE A 155 2.90 -23.37 -13.81
N PHE A 156 2.82 -22.75 -12.63
CA PHE A 156 3.72 -23.10 -11.53
C PHE A 156 3.20 -24.15 -10.56
N GLN A 157 1.98 -24.69 -10.73
CA GLN A 157 1.51 -25.78 -9.88
C GLN A 157 2.53 -26.95 -9.84
N PRO A 158 2.71 -27.62 -8.68
CA PRO A 158 2.01 -27.40 -7.41
C PRO A 158 2.71 -26.39 -6.48
N LEU A 159 3.58 -25.50 -6.98
CA LEU A 159 4.26 -24.52 -6.13
C LEU A 159 3.28 -23.47 -5.60
N PHE A 160 3.58 -22.94 -4.41
CA PHE A 160 2.89 -21.80 -3.81
C PHE A 160 3.89 -20.69 -3.48
N TYR A 161 3.40 -19.51 -3.09
CA TYR A 161 4.23 -18.36 -2.76
C TYR A 161 4.80 -18.41 -1.33
N ASP A 162 4.84 -19.58 -0.70
CA ASP A 162 5.33 -19.71 0.67
C ASP A 162 6.86 -19.55 0.71
N ILE A 163 7.32 -18.86 1.75
CA ILE A 163 8.73 -18.54 1.96
C ILE A 163 9.53 -19.82 2.31
N ILE A 164 8.88 -20.79 2.96
CA ILE A 164 9.51 -22.04 3.42
C ILE A 164 10.03 -22.85 2.24
N THR A 165 9.26 -22.93 1.15
CA THR A 165 9.61 -23.69 -0.05
C THR A 165 10.14 -22.82 -1.18
N ALA A 166 10.54 -21.58 -0.92
CA ALA A 166 11.08 -20.67 -1.93
C ALA A 166 12.24 -21.28 -2.75
N ASN A 167 13.08 -22.12 -2.14
CA ASN A 167 14.15 -22.83 -2.87
C ASN A 167 13.63 -23.75 -4.00
N ASN A 168 12.42 -24.30 -3.87
CA ASN A 168 11.82 -25.13 -4.92
C ASN A 168 11.55 -24.33 -6.20
N TRP A 169 11.27 -23.03 -6.08
CA TRP A 169 11.11 -22.15 -7.24
C TRP A 169 12.42 -21.97 -8.00
N ASN A 170 13.52 -21.71 -7.30
CA ASN A 170 14.82 -21.53 -7.96
C ASN A 170 15.34 -22.83 -8.58
N THR A 171 15.02 -23.99 -8.00
CA THR A 171 15.32 -25.30 -8.59
C THR A 171 14.50 -25.57 -9.85
N LYS A 172 13.18 -25.29 -9.81
CA LYS A 172 12.28 -25.54 -10.95
C LYS A 172 12.46 -24.51 -12.07
N TYR A 173 12.76 -23.26 -11.73
CA TYR A 173 12.86 -22.13 -12.65
C TYR A 173 14.17 -21.36 -12.42
N PRO A 174 15.31 -21.92 -12.83
CA PRO A 174 16.61 -21.30 -12.61
C PRO A 174 16.74 -19.97 -13.36
N SER A 175 17.45 -19.00 -12.78
CA SER A 175 17.57 -17.63 -13.33
C SER A 175 18.20 -17.55 -14.72
N ILE A 176 18.99 -18.56 -15.11
CA ILE A 176 19.58 -18.63 -16.45
C ILE A 176 18.54 -18.83 -17.56
N GLU A 177 17.46 -19.56 -17.25
CA GLU A 177 16.36 -19.85 -18.18
C GLU A 177 15.18 -18.90 -17.95
N TYR A 178 14.88 -18.62 -16.69
CA TYR A 178 13.81 -17.74 -16.24
C TYR A 178 14.40 -16.57 -15.45
N PRO A 179 15.06 -15.61 -16.12
CA PRO A 179 15.70 -14.48 -15.45
C PRO A 179 14.69 -13.51 -14.83
N VAL A 180 13.44 -13.52 -15.28
CA VAL A 180 12.35 -12.69 -14.74
C VAL A 180 11.13 -13.55 -14.45
N PHE A 181 10.69 -13.55 -13.20
CA PHE A 181 9.38 -14.06 -12.81
C PHE A 181 8.36 -12.92 -12.89
N ALA A 182 7.59 -12.86 -13.98
CA ALA A 182 6.52 -11.88 -14.15
C ALA A 182 5.18 -12.49 -13.76
N PHE A 183 4.52 -11.99 -12.72
CA PHE A 183 3.24 -12.51 -12.24
C PHE A 183 2.07 -11.59 -12.62
N SER A 184 0.95 -12.19 -13.03
CA SER A 184 -0.28 -11.42 -13.33
C SER A 184 -0.89 -10.74 -12.10
N GLY A 185 -0.54 -11.18 -10.90
CA GLY A 185 -0.90 -10.58 -9.62
C GLY A 185 0.25 -10.69 -8.61
N PRO A 186 0.14 -10.05 -7.43
CA PRO A 186 1.18 -10.06 -6.42
C PRO A 186 1.44 -11.49 -5.88
N PRO A 187 2.70 -11.96 -5.86
CA PRO A 187 3.03 -13.25 -5.29
C PRO A 187 3.05 -13.20 -3.75
N GLY A 188 2.09 -13.89 -3.14
CA GLY A 188 2.02 -14.11 -1.70
C GLY A 188 1.16 -13.09 -0.94
N THR A 189 0.51 -13.57 0.12
CA THR A 189 -0.17 -12.76 1.14
C THR A 189 0.07 -13.47 2.48
N ASP A 190 0.77 -12.83 3.41
CA ASP A 190 1.06 -13.43 4.71
C ASP A 190 1.00 -12.37 5.82
N GLN A 191 0.30 -12.71 6.89
CA GLN A 191 0.21 -11.97 8.15
C GLN A 191 1.57 -11.70 8.81
N HIS A 192 2.57 -12.57 8.60
CA HIS A 192 3.91 -12.39 9.16
C HIS A 192 4.67 -11.21 8.54
N ASN A 193 4.18 -10.65 7.43
CA ASN A 193 4.89 -9.61 6.67
C ASN A 193 4.59 -8.18 7.13
N ILE A 194 3.73 -7.97 8.14
CA ILE A 194 3.35 -6.63 8.62
C ILE A 194 4.54 -5.76 9.03
N HIS A 195 5.60 -6.37 9.56
CA HIS A 195 6.80 -5.68 10.01
C HIS A 195 7.56 -4.99 8.87
N ILE A 196 7.33 -5.40 7.62
CA ILE A 196 7.93 -4.80 6.41
C ILE A 196 7.34 -3.43 6.12
N GLY A 197 6.14 -3.12 6.65
CA GLY A 197 5.51 -1.81 6.52
C GLY A 197 6.42 -0.65 6.93
N LYS A 198 7.40 -0.88 7.82
CA LYS A 198 8.37 0.14 8.26
C LYS A 198 9.28 0.67 7.16
N TYR A 199 9.48 -0.08 6.07
CA TYR A 199 10.29 0.34 4.93
C TYR A 199 9.52 1.22 3.93
N PHE A 200 8.21 1.37 4.11
CA PHE A 200 7.42 2.34 3.35
C PHE A 200 7.56 3.72 3.99
N VAL A 201 8.58 4.46 3.57
CA VAL A 201 8.78 5.85 3.94
C VAL A 201 8.22 6.74 2.84
N TYR A 202 7.32 7.67 3.17
CA TYR A 202 6.73 8.59 2.18
C TYR A 202 7.80 9.35 1.41
N SER A 203 7.57 9.61 0.13
CA SER A 203 8.45 10.44 -0.69
C SER A 203 8.49 11.88 -0.16
N ASN A 204 9.60 12.58 -0.37
CA ASN A 204 9.73 14.00 0.02
C ASN A 204 8.63 14.87 -0.62
N TYR A 205 8.13 14.45 -1.78
CA TYR A 205 7.00 15.09 -2.44
C TYR A 205 5.74 15.02 -1.57
N ILE A 206 5.30 13.83 -1.14
CA ILE A 206 4.09 13.67 -0.33
C ILE A 206 4.23 14.37 1.03
N GLN A 207 5.38 14.20 1.68
CA GLN A 207 5.68 14.87 2.96
C GLN A 207 5.52 16.38 2.82
N LYS A 208 6.16 16.99 1.82
CA LYS A 208 6.11 18.43 1.57
C LYS A 208 4.69 18.92 1.25
N GLN A 209 3.90 18.17 0.48
CA GLN A 209 2.52 18.56 0.18
C GLN A 209 1.66 18.61 1.46
N ALA A 210 1.78 17.61 2.31
CA ALA A 210 1.04 17.55 3.57
C ALA A 210 1.50 18.63 4.55
N GLU A 211 2.81 18.82 4.72
CA GLU A 211 3.38 19.83 5.61
C GLU A 211 3.04 21.25 5.16
N ASN A 212 3.08 21.54 3.85
CA ASN A 212 2.64 22.82 3.32
C ASN A 212 1.17 23.10 3.65
N PHE A 213 0.31 22.08 3.54
CA PHE A 213 -1.09 22.19 3.91
C PHE A 213 -1.25 22.50 5.41
N LEU A 214 -0.60 21.74 6.29
CA LEU A 214 -0.66 21.98 7.73
C LEU A 214 -0.11 23.36 8.12
N ASN A 215 1.01 23.77 7.54
CA ASN A 215 1.63 25.08 7.77
C ASN A 215 0.75 26.24 7.30
N LYS A 216 0.14 26.14 6.11
CA LYS A 216 -0.82 27.13 5.60
C LYS A 216 -1.98 27.35 6.57
N HIS A 217 -2.42 26.28 7.24
CA HIS A 217 -3.49 26.33 8.23
C HIS A 217 -3.00 26.56 9.67
N GLN A 218 -1.69 26.77 9.89
CA GLN A 218 -1.06 26.97 11.21
C GLN A 218 -1.34 25.82 12.19
N ILE A 219 -1.20 24.59 11.72
CA ILE A 219 -1.52 23.37 12.47
C ILE A 219 -0.24 22.62 12.82
N SER A 220 -0.07 22.32 14.10
CA SER A 220 0.97 21.39 14.57
C SER A 220 0.40 19.96 14.63
N PRO A 221 1.17 18.91 14.23
CA PRO A 221 0.73 17.53 14.35
C PRO A 221 0.27 17.12 15.76
N ASP A 222 0.86 17.72 16.81
CA ASP A 222 0.50 17.45 18.21
C ASP A 222 -0.84 18.06 18.65
N THR A 223 -1.48 18.82 17.76
CA THR A 223 -2.83 19.38 17.99
C THR A 223 -3.93 18.62 17.25
N LEU A 224 -3.53 17.69 16.37
CA LEU A 224 -4.44 16.95 15.49
C LEU A 224 -5.03 15.71 16.18
N LEU A 225 -6.36 15.66 16.22
CA LEU A 225 -7.10 14.42 16.16
C LEU A 225 -7.43 14.16 14.68
N ALA A 226 -6.93 13.08 14.11
CA ALA A 226 -7.27 12.69 12.75
C ALA A 226 -8.28 11.53 12.74
N ILE A 227 -9.29 11.60 11.89
CA ILE A 227 -10.27 10.53 11.76
C ILE A 227 -10.35 10.04 10.32
N HIS A 228 -10.49 8.73 10.13
CA HIS A 228 -10.71 8.14 8.82
C HIS A 228 -12.12 7.55 8.72
N LEU A 229 -12.93 8.16 7.86
CA LEU A 229 -14.30 7.74 7.56
C LEU A 229 -14.31 6.94 6.26
N ARG A 230 -14.44 5.61 6.41
CA ARG A 230 -14.62 4.70 5.28
C ARG A 230 -16.14 4.49 5.08
N ASN A 231 -16.79 5.45 4.46
CA ASN A 231 -18.25 5.55 4.33
C ASN A 231 -18.74 5.68 2.88
N GLY A 232 -17.92 5.29 1.91
CA GLY A 232 -18.35 5.12 0.52
C GLY A 232 -19.39 4.00 0.37
N ILE A 233 -20.29 4.14 -0.61
CA ILE A 233 -21.37 3.18 -0.90
C ILE A 233 -20.85 1.76 -1.21
N ASP A 234 -19.65 1.64 -1.79
CA ASP A 234 -19.04 0.33 -2.04
C ASP A 234 -18.64 -0.37 -0.73
N PHE A 235 -18.20 0.41 0.26
CA PHE A 235 -17.81 -0.11 1.56
C PHE A 235 -19.00 -0.41 2.46
N GLU A 236 -20.05 0.41 2.41
CA GLU A 236 -21.35 0.12 3.05
C GLU A 236 -21.85 -1.27 2.63
N ARG A 237 -21.88 -1.54 1.31
CA ARG A 237 -22.27 -2.84 0.76
C ARG A 237 -21.32 -3.96 1.22
N ALA A 238 -20.01 -3.71 1.22
CA ALA A 238 -19.04 -4.70 1.66
C ALA A 238 -19.27 -5.11 3.13
N CYS A 239 -19.59 -4.15 4.01
CA CYS A 239 -19.85 -4.42 5.42
C CYS A 239 -21.10 -5.28 5.66
N THR A 240 -22.02 -5.40 4.70
CA THR A 240 -23.16 -6.35 4.81
C THR A 240 -22.73 -7.82 4.80
N TYR A 241 -21.50 -8.11 4.34
CA TYR A 241 -20.90 -9.45 4.33
C TYR A 241 -19.95 -9.68 5.52
N ALA A 242 -19.75 -8.69 6.39
CA ALA A 242 -18.92 -8.84 7.58
C ALA A 242 -19.55 -9.85 8.56
N ASN A 243 -18.71 -10.70 9.16
CA ASN A 243 -19.14 -11.75 10.08
C ASN A 243 -18.36 -11.63 11.39
N GLU A 244 -19.07 -11.68 12.51
CA GLU A 244 -18.47 -11.61 13.85
C GLU A 244 -17.46 -12.72 14.17
N LYS A 245 -17.51 -13.85 13.43
CA LYS A 245 -16.72 -15.06 13.69
C LYS A 245 -15.46 -15.20 12.81
N SER A 246 -15.16 -14.23 11.96
CA SER A 246 -14.03 -14.32 11.04
C SER A 246 -13.42 -12.96 10.75
N ASN A 247 -12.13 -12.95 10.42
CA ASN A 247 -11.49 -11.76 9.88
C ASN A 247 -12.08 -11.41 8.51
N PHE A 248 -12.36 -10.12 8.34
CA PHE A 248 -12.80 -9.48 7.11
C PHE A 248 -11.83 -8.36 6.71
N PHE A 249 -11.28 -8.42 5.50
CA PHE A 249 -10.25 -7.51 5.01
C PHE A 249 -9.11 -7.32 6.04
N ALA A 250 -8.84 -6.08 6.47
CA ALA A 250 -7.76 -5.77 7.40
C ALA A 250 -8.16 -5.86 8.88
N SER A 251 -9.32 -6.42 9.21
CA SER A 251 -9.84 -6.40 10.59
C SER A 251 -8.94 -7.06 11.64
N ALA A 252 -8.05 -7.98 11.22
CA ALA A 252 -7.02 -8.54 12.09
C ALA A 252 -6.19 -7.46 12.82
N GLN A 253 -6.04 -6.25 12.25
CA GLN A 253 -5.34 -5.14 12.92
C GLN A 253 -5.98 -4.75 14.26
N CYS A 254 -7.30 -4.90 14.40
CA CYS A 254 -8.03 -4.58 15.63
C CYS A 254 -8.58 -5.81 16.35
N LEU A 255 -8.77 -6.95 15.67
CA LEU A 255 -9.35 -8.18 16.24
C LEU A 255 -8.31 -9.24 16.60
N GLY A 256 -7.10 -9.14 16.03
CA GLY A 256 -6.10 -10.22 16.07
C GLY A 256 -6.24 -11.18 14.88
N TYR A 257 -5.14 -11.82 14.50
CA TYR A 257 -5.10 -12.70 13.34
C TYR A 257 -5.89 -14.00 13.52
N ASN A 258 -5.96 -14.47 14.76
CA ASN A 258 -6.73 -15.62 15.22
C ASN A 258 -7.94 -15.19 16.07
N LEU A 259 -8.37 -13.93 15.96
CA LEU A 259 -9.42 -13.32 16.79
C LEU A 259 -9.09 -13.32 18.30
N GLU A 260 -7.80 -13.36 18.62
CA GLU A 260 -7.27 -13.50 19.97
C GLU A 260 -7.64 -12.34 20.89
N LYS A 261 -7.99 -11.17 20.35
CA LYS A 261 -8.39 -9.99 21.14
C LYS A 261 -9.81 -10.09 21.70
N GLY A 262 -10.58 -11.13 21.35
CA GLY A 262 -11.95 -11.34 21.83
C GLY A 262 -12.96 -10.28 21.39
N ILE A 263 -12.59 -9.39 20.46
CA ILE A 263 -13.45 -8.36 19.89
C ILE A 263 -14.19 -8.98 18.70
N LYS A 264 -15.51 -8.80 18.66
CA LYS A 264 -16.35 -9.26 17.55
C LYS A 264 -16.46 -8.18 16.50
N LEU A 265 -16.37 -8.54 15.22
CA LEU A 265 -16.57 -7.60 14.11
C LEU A 265 -18.05 -7.21 13.97
N THR A 266 -18.49 -6.24 14.76
CA THR A 266 -19.86 -5.70 14.68
C THR A 266 -20.03 -4.75 13.49
N ASN A 267 -21.27 -4.44 13.16
CA ASN A 267 -21.56 -3.44 12.13
C ASN A 267 -20.96 -2.08 12.48
N ASP A 268 -20.95 -1.66 13.74
CA ASP A 268 -20.36 -0.38 14.15
C ASP A 268 -18.82 -0.35 14.02
N ILE A 269 -18.15 -1.50 14.08
CA ILE A 269 -16.70 -1.59 13.81
C ILE A 269 -16.41 -1.53 12.31
N CYS A 270 -17.30 -2.13 11.50
CA CYS A 270 -17.14 -2.13 10.05
C CYS A 270 -17.60 -0.80 9.42
N TYR A 271 -18.81 -0.36 9.71
CA TYR A 271 -19.48 0.81 9.15
C TYR A 271 -20.19 1.59 10.29
N PRO A 272 -19.44 2.41 11.06
CA PRO A 272 -19.99 3.09 12.23
C PRO A 272 -21.14 4.03 11.87
N SER A 273 -22.18 4.02 12.69
CA SER A 273 -23.24 5.02 12.60
C SER A 273 -22.71 6.44 12.84
N GLU A 274 -23.45 7.41 12.34
CA GLU A 274 -23.14 8.83 12.55
C GLU A 274 -23.05 9.20 14.04
N ASP A 275 -24.00 8.73 14.85
CA ASP A 275 -24.00 8.98 16.29
C ASP A 275 -22.75 8.38 16.96
N ASN A 276 -22.33 7.18 16.53
CA ASN A 276 -21.11 6.55 17.01
C ASN A 276 -19.88 7.41 16.64
N ILE A 277 -19.77 7.85 15.38
CA ILE A 277 -18.69 8.72 14.91
C ILE A 277 -18.64 10.01 15.75
N LEU A 278 -19.78 10.68 15.94
CA LEU A 278 -19.86 11.94 16.68
C LEU A 278 -19.49 11.75 18.16
N ASN A 279 -20.06 10.74 18.83
CA ASN A 279 -19.81 10.47 20.24
C ASN A 279 -18.36 10.05 20.51
N GLN A 280 -17.82 9.12 19.73
CA GLN A 280 -16.45 8.63 19.93
C GLN A 280 -15.41 9.72 19.59
N THR A 281 -15.67 10.54 18.56
CA THR A 281 -14.85 11.72 18.24
C THR A 281 -14.89 12.73 19.37
N GLU A 282 -16.06 13.04 19.94
CA GLU A 282 -16.20 13.98 21.06
C GLU A 282 -15.40 13.54 22.28
N ASN A 283 -15.55 12.27 22.66
CA ASN A 283 -14.81 11.66 23.76
C ASN A 283 -13.30 11.77 23.53
N MET A 284 -12.86 11.55 22.29
CA MET A 284 -11.45 11.64 21.93
C MET A 284 -10.92 13.08 21.93
N ILE A 285 -11.72 14.06 21.48
CA ILE A 285 -11.38 15.49 21.57
C ILE A 285 -11.11 15.87 23.03
N GLN A 286 -11.99 15.47 23.94
CA GLN A 286 -11.84 15.72 25.38
C GLN A 286 -10.60 15.01 25.96
N LYS A 287 -10.45 13.71 25.67
CA LYS A 287 -9.34 12.88 26.17
C LYS A 287 -7.98 13.42 25.74
N THR A 288 -7.85 13.82 24.48
CA THR A 288 -6.58 14.25 23.88
C THR A 288 -6.33 15.75 23.99
N LYS A 289 -7.35 16.53 24.36
CA LYS A 289 -7.32 18.01 24.33
C LYS A 289 -6.88 18.54 22.95
N SER A 290 -7.33 17.88 21.89
CA SER A 290 -7.00 18.26 20.52
C SER A 290 -7.73 19.54 20.14
N THR A 291 -7.02 20.47 19.49
CA THR A 291 -7.59 21.76 19.05
C THR A 291 -7.91 21.77 17.55
N VAL A 292 -7.58 20.68 16.85
CA VAL A 292 -7.89 20.49 15.43
C VAL A 292 -8.41 19.07 15.19
N LEU A 293 -9.54 18.96 14.49
CA LEU A 293 -10.07 17.72 13.93
C LEU A 293 -9.79 17.68 12.43
N TYR A 294 -9.00 16.70 12.01
CA TYR A 294 -8.73 16.40 10.61
C TYR A 294 -9.59 15.21 10.15
N ILE A 295 -10.29 15.34 9.03
CA ILE A 295 -11.17 14.29 8.50
C ILE A 295 -10.68 13.85 7.12
N ALA A 296 -10.29 12.58 7.02
CA ALA A 296 -10.09 11.87 5.75
C ALA A 296 -11.30 10.98 5.47
N ALA A 297 -11.89 11.08 4.27
CA ALA A 297 -13.03 10.24 3.91
C ALA A 297 -13.01 9.83 2.44
N ASP A 298 -13.52 8.64 2.14
CA ASP A 298 -13.76 8.18 0.77
C ASP A 298 -15.15 8.55 0.23
N GLY A 299 -16.09 8.90 1.12
CA GLY A 299 -17.42 9.41 0.81
C GLY A 299 -17.67 10.77 1.48
N ASN A 300 -18.52 10.78 2.50
CA ASN A 300 -18.95 11.99 3.19
C ASN A 300 -17.99 12.35 4.34
N HIS A 301 -17.48 13.58 4.37
CA HIS A 301 -16.61 14.07 5.43
C HIS A 301 -17.37 14.54 6.70
N MET A 302 -18.70 14.56 6.68
CA MET A 302 -19.57 14.94 7.80
C MET A 302 -19.26 16.33 8.38
N LEU A 303 -18.72 17.25 7.56
CA LEU A 303 -18.24 18.56 8.03
C LEU A 303 -19.32 19.31 8.81
N ASP A 304 -20.51 19.48 8.23
CA ASP A 304 -21.59 20.27 8.84
C ASP A 304 -21.96 19.75 10.24
N LYS A 305 -22.08 18.42 10.39
CA LYS A 305 -22.46 17.77 11.65
C LYS A 305 -21.36 17.86 12.69
N CYS A 306 -20.10 17.66 12.28
CA CYS A 306 -18.96 17.86 13.17
C CYS A 306 -18.82 19.33 13.58
N GLN A 307 -19.08 20.28 12.68
CA GLN A 307 -19.04 21.71 12.97
C GLN A 307 -20.12 22.10 13.98
N GLU A 308 -21.36 21.66 13.76
CA GLU A 308 -22.47 21.87 14.69
C GLU A 308 -22.17 21.29 16.07
N ARG A 309 -21.66 20.05 16.13
CA ARG A 309 -21.41 19.36 17.40
C ARG A 309 -20.22 19.90 18.17
N PHE A 310 -19.12 20.26 17.49
CA PHE A 310 -17.83 20.48 18.16
C PHE A 310 -17.33 21.92 18.15
N MET A 311 -17.52 22.70 17.07
CA MET A 311 -16.81 23.99 16.92
C MET A 311 -17.12 24.96 18.06
N LYS A 312 -18.41 25.19 18.36
CA LYS A 312 -18.80 26.13 19.42
C LYS A 312 -18.51 25.59 20.82
N LYS A 313 -18.61 24.27 21.01
CA LYS A 313 -18.48 23.63 22.32
C LYS A 313 -17.02 23.48 22.78
N TYR A 314 -16.11 23.22 21.85
CA TYR A 314 -14.70 22.92 22.16
C TYR A 314 -13.70 23.90 21.55
N ASN A 315 -14.16 24.92 20.80
CA ASN A 315 -13.30 25.81 20.04
C ASN A 315 -12.29 25.07 19.15
N ILE A 316 -12.75 23.95 18.55
CA ILE A 316 -11.93 23.09 17.70
C ILE A 316 -12.02 23.54 16.24
N LYS A 317 -10.88 23.56 15.54
CA LYS A 317 -10.84 23.79 14.09
C LYS A 317 -11.09 22.47 13.35
N ILE A 318 -12.02 22.45 12.40
CA ILE A 318 -12.35 21.23 11.64
C ILE A 318 -11.89 21.42 10.19
N ILE A 319 -11.10 20.49 9.68
CA ILE A 319 -10.53 20.56 8.34
C ILE A 319 -10.48 19.20 7.64
N LYS A 320 -10.41 19.26 6.30
CA LYS A 320 -10.08 18.13 5.42
C LYS A 320 -9.08 18.60 4.38
N TYR A 321 -8.35 17.69 3.74
CA TYR A 321 -7.49 18.09 2.64
C TYR A 321 -8.29 18.62 1.46
N GLU A 322 -7.86 19.77 0.93
CA GLU A 322 -8.43 20.38 -0.25
C GLU A 322 -7.52 20.10 -1.44
N ARG A 323 -7.82 19.00 -2.14
CA ARG A 323 -7.11 18.61 -3.36
C ARG A 323 -7.20 19.73 -4.41
N SER A 324 -6.05 20.14 -4.95
CA SER A 324 -6.02 21.05 -6.09
C SER A 324 -6.39 20.34 -7.40
N SER A 325 -6.83 21.10 -8.41
CA SER A 325 -7.27 20.55 -9.70
C SER A 325 -6.17 19.77 -10.45
N SER A 326 -4.90 20.04 -10.18
CA SER A 326 -3.74 19.38 -10.79
C SER A 326 -3.37 18.04 -10.14
N GLN A 327 -3.86 17.75 -8.93
CA GLN A 327 -3.52 16.52 -8.19
C GLN A 327 -4.51 15.41 -8.50
N SER A 328 -4.04 14.15 -8.54
CA SER A 328 -4.96 13.00 -8.66
C SER A 328 -5.68 12.72 -7.34
N GLU A 329 -6.78 11.98 -7.41
CA GLU A 329 -7.48 11.46 -6.22
C GLU A 329 -6.55 10.56 -5.38
N GLY A 330 -5.71 9.74 -6.05
CA GLY A 330 -4.75 8.90 -5.34
C GLY A 330 -3.67 9.72 -4.64
N GLU A 331 -3.16 10.79 -5.25
CA GLU A 331 -2.19 11.66 -4.60
C GLU A 331 -2.77 12.32 -3.34
N ALA A 332 -4.00 12.84 -3.41
CA ALA A 332 -4.69 13.38 -2.23
C ALA A 332 -4.87 12.32 -1.14
N ALA A 333 -5.21 11.08 -1.52
CA ALA A 333 -5.33 9.98 -0.57
C ALA A 333 -3.99 9.64 0.12
N HIS A 334 -2.85 9.77 -0.55
CA HIS A 334 -1.54 9.59 0.09
C HIS A 334 -1.19 10.74 1.05
N ILE A 335 -1.67 11.95 0.78
CA ILE A 335 -1.56 13.10 1.68
C ILE A 335 -2.43 12.89 2.92
N ASP A 336 -3.66 12.40 2.75
CA ASP A 336 -4.54 11.97 3.85
C ASP A 336 -3.83 10.93 4.74
N LEU A 337 -3.22 9.90 4.13
CA LEU A 337 -2.48 8.88 4.88
C LEU A 337 -1.30 9.48 5.65
N TYR A 338 -0.56 10.43 5.08
CA TYR A 338 0.53 11.08 5.80
C TYR A 338 0.02 11.85 7.02
N ILE A 339 -1.03 12.65 6.85
CA ILE A 339 -1.61 13.44 7.95
C ILE A 339 -2.20 12.51 9.04
N LEU A 340 -2.92 11.45 8.64
CA LEU A 340 -3.36 10.40 9.54
C LEU A 340 -2.19 9.74 10.30
N SER A 341 -1.04 9.58 9.66
CA SER A 341 0.12 8.92 10.26
C SER A 341 0.80 9.78 11.34
N ILE A 342 0.88 11.10 11.14
CA ILE A 342 1.63 11.99 12.04
C ILE A 342 0.77 12.62 13.15
N ALA A 343 -0.55 12.59 13.04
CA ALA A 343 -1.47 13.19 14.02
C ALA A 343 -1.23 12.66 15.44
N LYS A 344 -1.45 13.50 16.47
CA LYS A 344 -1.34 13.11 17.88
C LYS A 344 -2.11 11.83 18.20
N ASN A 345 -3.38 11.79 17.81
CA ASN A 345 -4.22 10.60 17.92
C ASN A 345 -4.99 10.40 16.61
N ALA A 346 -5.35 9.15 16.30
CA ALA A 346 -6.22 8.86 15.19
C ALA A 346 -7.32 7.86 15.54
N ILE A 347 -8.52 8.05 14.99
CA ILE A 347 -9.59 7.03 14.99
C ILE A 347 -9.78 6.54 13.56
N VAL A 348 -9.59 5.24 13.34
CA VAL A 348 -9.59 4.67 11.98
C VAL A 348 -10.55 3.49 11.85
N ASN A 349 -10.88 3.14 10.62
CA ASN A 349 -11.79 2.04 10.31
C ASN A 349 -11.06 0.69 10.34
N CYS A 350 -11.53 -0.27 11.13
CA CYS A 350 -10.81 -1.53 11.37
C CYS A 350 -10.71 -2.46 10.14
N PRO A 351 -11.77 -2.71 9.36
CA PRO A 351 -11.62 -3.56 8.16
C PRO A 351 -10.88 -2.89 7.00
N SER A 352 -10.74 -1.56 7.00
CA SER A 352 -10.11 -0.84 5.89
C SER A 352 -8.59 -1.07 5.82
N THR A 353 -8.12 -1.54 4.66
CA THR A 353 -6.69 -1.65 4.35
C THR A 353 -5.99 -0.28 4.21
N PHE A 354 -6.76 0.78 3.91
CA PHE A 354 -6.25 2.16 3.94
C PHE A 354 -5.91 2.60 5.37
N SER A 355 -6.81 2.31 6.33
CA SER A 355 -6.52 2.48 7.76
C SER A 355 -5.34 1.63 8.22
N ALA A 356 -5.24 0.38 7.74
CA ALA A 356 -4.17 -0.54 8.12
C ALA A 356 -2.79 0.02 7.74
N PHE A 357 -2.69 0.64 6.56
CA PHE A 357 -1.48 1.34 6.15
C PHE A 357 -1.13 2.48 7.10
N ALA A 358 -2.09 3.38 7.40
CA ALA A 358 -1.87 4.48 8.33
C ALA A 358 -1.50 3.96 9.74
N LYS A 359 -2.21 2.96 10.26
CA LYS A 359 -1.93 2.33 11.56
C LYS A 359 -0.49 1.83 11.65
N ARG A 360 0.02 1.12 10.64
CA ARG A 360 1.42 0.65 10.63
C ARG A 360 2.42 1.80 10.63
N GLN A 361 2.13 2.89 9.91
CA GLN A 361 2.97 4.10 9.96
C GLN A 361 2.93 4.75 11.34
N ARG A 362 1.76 4.81 11.97
CA ARG A 362 1.60 5.31 13.35
C ARG A 362 2.36 4.47 14.36
N ASP A 363 2.33 3.15 14.23
CA ASP A 363 3.05 2.23 15.11
C ASP A 363 4.56 2.46 15.05
N ARG A 364 5.11 2.68 13.86
CA ARG A 364 6.52 3.06 13.67
C ARG A 364 6.86 4.41 14.33
N LEU A 365 5.91 5.33 14.36
CA LEU A 365 6.06 6.66 14.96
C LEU A 365 5.63 6.69 16.44
N GLU A 366 5.31 5.54 17.04
CA GLU A 366 4.82 5.39 18.41
C GLU A 366 3.58 6.29 18.70
N LYS A 367 2.71 6.44 17.70
CA LYS A 367 1.48 7.24 17.80
C LYS A 367 0.26 6.36 18.09
N SER A 368 -0.58 6.78 19.03
CA SER A 368 -1.77 6.03 19.47
C SER A 368 -2.85 5.96 18.39
N THR A 369 -3.50 4.81 18.22
CA THR A 369 -4.58 4.65 17.24
C THR A 369 -5.77 3.92 17.86
N ASP A 370 -6.93 4.50 17.67
CA ASP A 370 -8.24 3.97 18.06
C ASP A 370 -8.98 3.45 16.82
N PHE A 371 -9.98 2.61 17.07
CA PHE A 371 -10.85 2.07 16.04
C PHE A 371 -12.31 2.40 16.34
N TRP A 372 -13.08 2.65 15.29
CA TRP A 372 -14.52 2.85 15.42
C TRP A 372 -15.20 1.66 16.11
N GLY A 373 -16.15 1.92 17.00
CA GLY A 373 -16.91 0.88 17.68
C GLY A 373 -16.12 0.03 18.69
N ILE A 374 -14.85 0.37 18.98
CA ILE A 374 -14.02 -0.31 19.98
C ILE A 374 -13.65 0.68 21.08
N GLU A 375 -14.03 0.36 22.32
CA GLU A 375 -13.64 1.13 23.51
C GLU A 375 -12.21 0.76 23.96
N ASN A 376 -11.43 1.77 24.35
CA ASN A 376 -10.00 1.65 24.66
C ASN A 376 -9.66 0.64 25.77
N ASP A 377 -10.54 0.45 26.75
CA ASP A 377 -10.28 -0.46 27.87
C ASP A 377 -10.17 -1.92 27.43
N LYS A 378 -10.74 -2.26 26.26
CA LYS A 378 -10.59 -3.58 25.63
C LYS A 378 -9.27 -3.74 24.85
N LEU A 379 -8.59 -2.64 24.52
CA LEU A 379 -7.30 -2.66 23.80
C LEU A 379 -6.09 -2.55 24.75
N MET A 380 -6.27 -1.95 25.94
CA MET A 380 -5.17 -1.69 26.89
C MET A 380 -4.88 -2.84 27.87
N ASN A 381 -5.73 -3.86 27.97
CA ASN A 381 -5.53 -4.95 28.94
C ASN A 381 -4.35 -5.89 28.63
N GLU A 382 -3.64 -5.72 27.51
CA GLU A 382 -2.58 -6.66 27.09
C GLU A 382 -1.21 -6.04 26.77
N GLN A 383 -1.07 -4.70 26.73
CA GLN A 383 0.29 -4.11 26.70
C GLN A 383 1.11 -4.42 27.97
N LYS A 384 0.49 -5.02 28.99
CA LYS A 384 1.14 -5.52 30.21
C LYS A 384 1.39 -7.04 30.24
N SER A 385 0.93 -7.81 29.24
CA SER A 385 1.16 -9.28 29.23
C SER A 385 2.36 -9.71 28.40
N ASP A 386 2.91 -8.82 27.55
CA ASP A 386 4.01 -9.13 26.62
C ASP A 386 5.32 -8.40 26.98
N LEU A 387 5.54 -8.12 28.27
CA LEU A 387 6.84 -7.75 28.84
C LEU A 387 7.43 -8.88 29.69
#